data_AF-A0A6B9FCL1-F1
#
_entry.id   AF-A0A6B9FCL1-F1
#
_cell.length_a   1.000
_cell.length_b   1.000
_cell.length_c   1.000
_cell.angle_alpha   90.00
_cell.angle_beta   90.00
_cell.angle_gamma   90.00
#
_symmetry.space_group_name_H-M   'P 1'
#
loop_
_entity.id
_entity.type
_entity.pdbx_description
1 polymer ?
#
loop_
_entity_poly.entity_id
_entity_poly.type
_entity_poly.pdbx_seq_one_letter_code
_entity_poly.pdbx_strand_id
1 'polypeptide(L)'
;MSRDLLVRAIDAVETARDATTSSDKRDRLEQLGSQLRAQADRDATPALGALDRIQTKLREIKDDTDEETVTDALAEAREHILSFLGTLDDRGMKQH
;
A
#
# COMPACT_ATOMS: atom_id res chain seq x y z
N MET A 1 11.87 -11.61 1.01
CA MET A 1 10.50 -11.98 1.43
C MET A 1 9.70 -10.79 1.94
N SER A 2 10.14 -10.05 2.96
CA SER A 2 9.36 -8.92 3.48
C SER A 2 9.34 -7.73 2.51
N ARG A 3 10.48 -7.36 1.92
CA ARG A 3 10.55 -6.31 0.89
C ARG A 3 9.72 -6.63 -0.36
N ASP A 4 9.65 -7.91 -0.76
CA ASP A 4 8.83 -8.36 -1.90
C ASP A 4 7.33 -8.08 -1.68
N LEU A 5 6.85 -8.14 -0.44
CA LEU A 5 5.45 -7.81 -0.13
C LEU A 5 5.16 -6.32 -0.36
N LEU A 6 6.11 -5.43 -0.01
CA LEU A 6 5.97 -4.01 -0.31
C LEU A 6 6.05 -3.73 -1.81
N VAL A 7 6.89 -4.46 -2.56
CA VAL A 7 6.95 -4.36 -4.03
C VAL A 7 5.61 -4.76 -4.65
N ARG A 8 5.03 -5.89 -4.24
CA ARG A 8 3.71 -6.30 -4.74
C ARG A 8 2.60 -5.32 -4.37
N ALA A 9 2.69 -4.72 -3.18
CA ALA A 9 1.75 -3.67 -2.80
C ALA A 9 1.89 -2.42 -3.70
N ILE A 10 3.10 -2.07 -4.16
CA ILE A 10 3.32 -0.99 -5.13
C ILE A 10 2.69 -1.36 -6.47
N ASP A 11 2.95 -2.56 -6.98
CA ASP A 11 2.41 -3.03 -8.26
C ASP A 11 0.87 -3.02 -8.27
N ALA A 12 0.25 -3.40 -7.15
CA ALA A 12 -1.20 -3.35 -6.97
C ALA A 12 -1.73 -1.90 -6.95
N VAL A 13 -1.02 -0.97 -6.30
CA VAL A 13 -1.38 0.47 -6.33
C VAL A 13 -1.23 1.05 -7.75
N GLU A 14 -0.20 0.65 -8.49
CA GLU A 14 -0.01 1.07 -9.89
C GLU A 14 -1.10 0.49 -10.81
N THR A 15 -1.52 -0.74 -10.56
CA THR A 15 -2.66 -1.37 -11.25
C THR A 15 -3.96 -0.59 -10.99
N ALA A 16 -4.22 -0.23 -9.73
CA ALA A 16 -5.38 0.60 -9.36
C ALA A 16 -5.34 1.98 -10.04
N ARG A 17 -4.16 2.60 -10.11
CA ARG A 17 -3.92 3.89 -10.77
C ARG A 17 -4.22 3.83 -12.26
N ASP A 18 -3.78 2.76 -12.92
CA ASP A 18 -3.94 2.60 -14.36
C ASP A 18 -5.38 2.21 -14.73
N ALA A 19 -6.07 1.52 -13.82
CA ALA A 19 -7.47 1.12 -13.99
C ALA A 19 -8.48 2.25 -13.69
N THR A 20 -8.18 3.18 -12.77
CA THR A 20 -9.12 4.24 -12.44
C THR A 20 -9.28 5.23 -13.59
N THR A 21 -10.51 5.69 -13.80
CA THR A 21 -10.85 6.73 -14.78
C THR A 21 -10.75 8.14 -14.19
N SER A 22 -10.73 8.29 -12.86
CA SER A 22 -10.64 9.58 -12.17
C SER A 22 -9.20 10.09 -12.10
N SER A 23 -8.95 11.31 -12.61
CA SER A 23 -7.64 11.96 -12.50
C SER A 23 -7.25 12.23 -11.05
N ASP A 24 -8.19 12.69 -10.21
CA ASP A 24 -7.91 12.97 -8.79
C ASP A 24 -7.49 11.71 -8.03
N LYS A 25 -8.16 10.58 -8.27
CA LYS A 25 -7.78 9.30 -7.68
C LYS A 25 -6.45 8.82 -8.22
N ARG A 26 -6.20 8.98 -9.52
CA ARG A 26 -4.93 8.64 -10.16
C ARG A 26 -3.74 9.35 -9.50
N ASP A 27 -3.84 10.67 -9.29
CA ASP A 27 -2.79 11.46 -8.65
C ASP A 27 -2.56 11.05 -7.20
N ARG A 28 -3.65 10.76 -6.46
CA ARG A 28 -3.55 10.25 -5.09
C ARG A 28 -2.86 8.89 -5.04
N LEU A 29 -3.20 7.97 -5.96
CA LEU A 29 -2.61 6.65 -6.04
C LEU A 29 -1.13 6.71 -6.43
N GLU A 30 -0.75 7.59 -7.34
CA GLU A 30 0.65 7.83 -7.70
C GLU A 30 1.48 8.32 -6.48
N GLN A 31 0.93 9.27 -5.71
CA GLN A 31 1.58 9.73 -4.48
C GLN A 31 1.72 8.61 -3.45
N LEU A 32 0.69 7.78 -3.28
CA LEU A 32 0.73 6.64 -2.36
C LEU A 32 1.75 5.58 -2.79
N GLY A 33 1.79 5.24 -4.08
CA GLY A 33 2.77 4.31 -4.65
C GLY A 33 4.20 4.81 -4.44
N SER A 34 4.44 6.10 -4.62
CA SER A 34 5.75 6.73 -4.37
C SER A 34 6.14 6.67 -2.88
N GLN A 35 5.21 6.94 -1.97
CA GLN A 35 5.46 6.84 -0.53
C GLN A 35 5.75 5.40 -0.11
N LEU A 36 5.05 4.44 -0.70
CA LEU A 36 5.24 3.01 -0.43
C LEU A 36 6.58 2.51 -0.98
N ARG A 37 6.97 2.93 -2.18
CA ARG A 37 8.32 2.70 -2.76
C ARG A 37 9.40 3.27 -1.86
N ALA A 38 9.23 4.50 -1.39
CA ALA A 38 10.16 5.09 -0.43
C ALA A 38 10.24 4.30 0.89
N GLN A 39 9.18 3.61 1.34
CA GLN A 39 9.29 2.70 2.49
C GLN A 39 9.98 1.38 2.13
N ALA A 40 9.68 0.81 0.96
CA ALA A 40 10.30 -0.42 0.46
C ALA A 40 11.82 -0.25 0.27
N ASP A 41 12.26 0.94 -0.13
CA ASP A 41 13.66 1.24 -0.42
C ASP A 41 14.51 1.60 0.79
N ARG A 42 13.92 1.67 1.98
CA ARG A 42 14.68 1.93 3.21
C ARG A 42 15.53 0.73 3.57
N ASP A 43 16.80 0.99 3.86
CA ASP A 43 17.71 0.00 4.45
C ASP A 43 17.31 -0.35 5.90
N ALA A 44 16.62 0.57 6.58
CA ALA A 44 16.05 0.35 7.91
C ALA A 44 14.61 -0.19 7.82
N THR A 45 14.13 -0.79 8.91
CA THR A 45 12.72 -1.23 9.02
C THR A 45 11.77 -0.11 8.61
N PRO A 46 10.85 -0.36 7.67
CA PRO A 46 9.82 0.59 7.26
C PRO A 46 9.08 1.20 8.44
N ALA A 47 8.74 2.48 8.33
CA ALA A 47 8.01 3.16 9.39
C ALA A 47 6.58 2.63 9.46
N LEU A 48 6.26 1.87 10.52
CA LEU A 48 4.93 1.27 10.71
C LEU A 48 3.81 2.31 10.65
N GLY A 49 3.99 3.46 11.31
CA GLY A 49 3.02 4.55 11.25
C GLY A 49 2.88 5.20 9.86
N ALA A 50 3.87 5.08 8.97
CA ALA A 50 3.72 5.51 7.59
C ALA A 50 2.89 4.50 6.79
N LEU A 51 3.14 3.20 6.97
CA LEU A 51 2.38 2.14 6.33
C LEU A 51 0.90 2.14 6.76
N ASP A 52 0.61 2.38 8.04
CA ASP A 52 -0.76 2.49 8.55
C ASP A 52 -1.53 3.67 7.93
N ARG A 53 -0.87 4.83 7.78
CA ARG A 53 -1.44 5.98 7.07
C ARG A 53 -1.69 5.68 5.59
N ILE A 54 -0.79 4.97 4.92
CA ILE A 54 -0.97 4.54 3.53
C ILE A 54 -2.19 3.61 3.43
N GLN A 55 -2.31 2.62 4.32
CA GLN A 55 -3.46 1.70 4.34
C GLN A 55 -4.81 2.41 4.55
N THR A 56 -4.83 3.43 5.39
CA THR A 56 -6.03 4.24 5.64
C THR A 56 -6.44 4.96 4.37
N LYS A 57 -5.51 5.64 3.70
CA LYS A 57 -5.77 6.34 2.44
C LYS A 57 -6.19 5.40 1.31
N LEU A 58 -5.58 4.22 1.21
CA LEU A 58 -6.01 3.20 0.22
C LEU A 58 -7.44 2.73 0.47
N ARG A 59 -7.86 2.62 1.74
CA ARG A 59 -9.24 2.30 2.10
C ARG A 59 -10.19 3.44 1.74
N GLU A 60 -9.83 4.68 2.04
CA GLU A 60 -10.65 5.85 1.68
C GLU A 60 -10.88 5.92 0.16
N ILE A 61 -9.85 5.69 -0.66
CA ILE A 61 -9.99 5.67 -2.12
C ILE A 61 -10.86 4.51 -2.59
N LYS A 62 -10.73 3.34 -1.95
CA LYS A 62 -11.56 2.17 -2.22
C LYS A 62 -13.04 2.46 -1.92
N ASP A 63 -13.32 3.08 -0.77
CA ASP A 63 -14.69 3.38 -0.34
C ASP A 63 -15.33 4.53 -1.16
N ASP A 64 -14.51 5.37 -1.79
CA ASP A 64 -14.92 6.48 -2.66
C ASP A 64 -15.06 6.05 -4.14
N THR A 65 -14.83 4.78 -4.49
CA THR A 65 -14.88 4.29 -5.88
C THR A 65 -15.74 3.04 -6.04
N ASP A 66 -16.49 2.99 -7.15
CA ASP A 66 -17.29 1.82 -7.54
C ASP A 66 -16.61 0.98 -8.64
N GLU A 67 -15.39 1.35 -9.02
CA GLU A 67 -14.62 0.66 -10.07
C GLU A 67 -14.05 -0.66 -9.52
N GLU A 68 -14.68 -1.79 -9.85
CA GLU A 68 -14.34 -3.14 -9.34
C GLU A 68 -12.83 -3.44 -9.39
N THR A 69 -12.21 -3.27 -10.56
CA THR A 69 -10.76 -3.46 -10.74
C THR A 69 -9.91 -2.60 -9.80
N VAL A 70 -10.33 -1.36 -9.54
CA VAL A 70 -9.64 -0.47 -8.61
C VAL A 70 -9.85 -0.97 -7.18
N THR A 71 -11.08 -1.36 -6.83
CA THR A 71 -11.38 -1.84 -5.47
C THR A 71 -10.64 -3.14 -5.12
N ASP A 72 -10.46 -4.04 -6.09
CA ASP A 72 -9.73 -5.29 -5.95
C ASP A 72 -8.23 -5.04 -5.80
N ALA A 73 -7.66 -4.24 -6.70
CA ALA A 73 -6.24 -3.87 -6.65
C ALA A 73 -5.89 -3.14 -5.33
N LEU A 74 -6.77 -2.27 -4.83
CA LEU A 74 -6.58 -1.62 -3.52
C LEU A 74 -6.73 -2.59 -2.36
N ALA A 75 -7.58 -3.62 -2.47
CA ALA A 75 -7.68 -4.66 -1.45
C ALA A 75 -6.38 -5.50 -1.40
N GLU A 76 -5.86 -5.90 -2.56
CA GLU A 76 -4.61 -6.65 -2.69
C GLU A 76 -3.41 -5.86 -2.16
N ALA A 77 -3.30 -4.58 -2.53
CA ALA A 77 -2.26 -3.69 -2.01
C ALA A 77 -2.27 -3.64 -0.47
N ARG A 78 -3.46 -3.52 0.14
CA ARG A 78 -3.62 -3.49 1.59
C ARG A 78 -3.26 -4.81 2.24
N GLU A 79 -3.65 -5.94 1.65
CA GLU A 79 -3.32 -7.28 2.13
C GLU A 79 -1.81 -7.51 2.15
N HIS A 80 -1.10 -7.09 1.10
CA HIS A 80 0.36 -7.19 1.04
C HIS A 80 1.04 -6.35 2.12
N ILE A 81 0.55 -5.13 2.40
CA ILE A 81 1.06 -4.31 3.51
C ILE A 81 0.77 -5.00 4.85
N LEU A 82 -0.44 -5.53 5.08
CA LEU A 82 -0.76 -6.26 6.33
C LEU A 82 0.13 -7.49 6.52
N SER A 83 0.35 -8.25 5.45
CA SER A 83 1.22 -9.42 5.45
C SER A 83 2.64 -9.01 5.84
N PHE A 84 3.15 -7.91 5.26
CA PHE A 84 4.45 -7.35 5.62
C PHE A 84 4.52 -7.02 7.12
N LEU A 85 3.52 -6.30 7.65
CA LEU A 85 3.44 -5.95 9.07
C LEU A 85 3.42 -7.20 9.97
N GLY A 86 2.67 -8.24 9.58
CA GLY A 86 2.67 -9.53 10.28
C GLY A 86 4.07 -10.16 10.34
N THR A 87 4.84 -10.09 9.24
CA THR A 87 6.23 -10.59 9.23
C THR A 87 7.19 -9.83 10.15
N LEU A 88 6.83 -8.63 10.59
CA LEU A 88 7.58 -7.84 11.57
C LEU A 88 7.16 -8.18 13.01
N ASP A 89 5.86 -8.41 13.23
CA ASP A 89 5.33 -8.83 14.54
C ASP A 89 5.87 -10.22 14.93
N ASP A 90 5.91 -11.16 13.98
CA ASP A 90 6.50 -12.50 14.15
C ASP A 90 8.00 -12.45 14.50
N ARG A 91 8.69 -11.37 14.11
CA ARG A 91 10.11 -11.15 14.41
C ARG A 91 10.35 -10.44 15.75
N GLY A 92 9.30 -10.16 16.52
CA GLY A 92 9.40 -9.45 17.80
C GLY A 92 9.75 -7.97 17.65
N MET A 93 9.60 -7.39 16.45
CA MET A 93 9.81 -5.95 16.22
C MET A 93 8.57 -5.12 16.61
N LYS A 94 8.01 -5.37 17.81
CA LYS A 94 7.02 -4.47 18.40
C LYS A 94 7.73 -3.19 18.81
N GLN A 95 7.22 -2.05 18.33
CA GLN A 95 7.71 -0.75 18.77
C GLN A 95 7.43 -0.63 20.27
N HIS A 96 8.48 -0.41 21.06
CA HIS A 96 8.37 0.17 22.39
C HIS A 96 8.20 1.68 22.27
#